data_AF-A0A2V9C2B2-F1
#
_entry.id   AF-A0A2V9C2B2-F1
#
_cell.length_a   1.000
_cell.length_b   1.000
_cell.length_c   1.000
_cell.angle_alpha   90.00
_cell.angle_beta   90.00
_cell.angle_gamma   90.00
#
_symmetry.space_group_name_H-M   'P 1'
#
loop_
_entity.id
_entity.type
_entity.pdbx_description
1 polymer ?
#
loop_
_entity_poly.entity_id
_entity_poly.type
_entity_poly.pdbx_seq_one_letter_code
_entity_poly.pdbx_strand_id
1 'polypeptide(L)'
;PAAVVDATLHDLVGKLEKDDVVIDGGNSYYIDDIRRAKELSAKGIHYCDVGTSGGVWGLERGYCQMIGGETAVVKRLDPIFKTLAPGRGDVARTPGREKVGGTAEEGYLHCGPSGAGHFVKMVHNGIEYGLMAAYAEGLNILKHANAGKSHRETDAETTPLRNPEHYQYDFNLADVTEVWRRGSVVASWLLDLTAISLLEQPTLERFSGRVSDSGEGRWTLLAAIESAAPAPVLSASLYQRFTSRGENDFAAKVLSAMRFQFGGHIEKKAGH
;
A
#
# COMPACT_ATOMS: atom_id res chain seq x y z
N PRO A 1 8.21 -9.42 -11.25
CA PRO A 1 8.97 -8.18 -10.95
C PRO A 1 9.15 -7.35 -12.22
N ALA A 2 9.07 -6.02 -12.17
CA ALA A 2 9.24 -5.17 -13.35
C ALA A 2 10.54 -5.49 -14.14
N ALA A 3 11.60 -5.89 -13.43
CA ALA A 3 12.92 -6.21 -14.00
C ALA A 3 12.96 -7.37 -15.01
N VAL A 4 11.95 -8.26 -15.06
CA VAL A 4 11.92 -9.40 -16.01
C VAL A 4 11.00 -9.19 -17.20
N VAL A 5 10.20 -8.11 -17.19
CA VAL A 5 9.15 -7.89 -18.19
C VAL A 5 9.75 -7.66 -19.57
N ASP A 6 10.78 -6.81 -19.69
CA ASP A 6 11.35 -6.49 -21.01
C ASP A 6 12.03 -7.70 -21.68
N ALA A 7 12.70 -8.55 -20.91
CA ALA A 7 13.30 -9.79 -21.43
C ALA A 7 12.20 -10.77 -21.92
N THR A 8 11.16 -10.97 -21.11
CA THR A 8 10.03 -11.82 -21.47
C THR A 8 9.30 -11.29 -22.70
N LEU A 9 9.12 -9.96 -22.77
CA LEU A 9 8.48 -9.30 -23.89
C LEU A 9 9.31 -9.48 -25.17
N HIS A 10 10.63 -9.35 -25.09
CA HIS A 10 11.52 -9.57 -26.24
C HIS A 10 11.36 -10.99 -26.82
N ASP A 11 11.36 -12.01 -25.95
CA ASP A 11 11.20 -13.41 -26.35
C ASP A 11 9.82 -13.73 -26.93
N LEU A 12 8.78 -13.03 -26.44
CA LEU A 12 7.41 -13.22 -26.90
C LEU A 12 7.18 -12.56 -28.26
N VAL A 13 7.70 -11.34 -28.46
CA VAL A 13 7.40 -10.53 -29.66
C VAL A 13 7.82 -11.20 -30.96
N GLY A 14 8.88 -12.02 -30.96
CA GLY A 14 9.27 -12.80 -32.15
C GLY A 14 8.28 -13.90 -32.56
N LYS A 15 7.27 -14.18 -31.72
CA LYS A 15 6.29 -15.26 -31.88
C LYS A 15 4.85 -14.75 -32.05
N LEU A 16 4.66 -13.43 -31.99
CA LEU A 16 3.34 -12.80 -32.10
C LEU A 16 3.07 -12.37 -33.54
N GLU A 17 1.79 -12.35 -33.87
CA GLU A 17 1.28 -11.86 -35.15
C GLU A 17 0.64 -10.48 -34.99
N LYS A 18 0.35 -9.84 -36.13
CA LYS A 18 -0.38 -8.58 -36.13
C LYS A 18 -1.77 -8.79 -35.53
N ASP A 19 -2.24 -7.82 -34.74
CA ASP A 19 -3.51 -7.84 -33.99
C ASP A 19 -3.52 -8.71 -32.72
N ASP A 20 -2.41 -9.37 -32.40
CA ASP A 20 -2.22 -9.98 -31.07
C ASP A 20 -2.19 -8.91 -29.97
N VAL A 21 -2.56 -9.33 -28.74
CA VAL A 21 -2.55 -8.46 -27.56
C VAL A 21 -1.63 -9.03 -26.49
N VAL A 22 -0.72 -8.21 -25.99
CA VAL A 22 0.07 -8.49 -24.79
C VAL A 22 -0.54 -7.75 -23.61
N ILE A 23 -0.81 -8.48 -22.53
CA ILE A 23 -1.28 -7.91 -21.26
C ILE A 23 -0.16 -8.00 -20.23
N ASP A 24 0.30 -6.87 -19.70
CA ASP A 24 1.13 -6.84 -18.50
C ASP A 24 0.23 -6.65 -17.27
N GLY A 25 -0.02 -7.74 -16.55
CA GLY A 25 -0.80 -7.73 -15.30
C GLY A 25 0.06 -7.57 -14.03
N GLY A 26 1.35 -7.28 -14.19
CA GLY A 26 2.32 -7.22 -13.11
C GLY A 26 2.27 -5.92 -12.30
N ASN A 27 3.39 -5.66 -11.63
CA ASN A 27 3.66 -4.40 -10.93
C ASN A 27 4.75 -3.64 -11.71
N SER A 28 4.41 -3.21 -12.92
CA SER A 28 5.28 -2.37 -13.77
C SER A 28 5.06 -0.90 -13.47
N TYR A 29 6.10 -0.08 -13.72
CA TYR A 29 5.97 1.37 -13.63
C TYR A 29 5.31 1.90 -14.91
N TYR A 30 4.30 2.77 -14.77
CA TYR A 30 3.46 3.19 -15.90
C TYR A 30 4.19 3.85 -17.07
N ILE A 31 5.37 4.44 -16.82
CA ILE A 31 6.21 5.02 -17.88
C ILE A 31 6.76 3.92 -18.80
N ASP A 32 7.07 2.74 -18.26
CA ASP A 32 7.49 1.59 -19.07
C ASP A 32 6.36 1.09 -19.95
N ASP A 33 5.11 1.13 -19.49
CA ASP A 33 3.94 0.75 -20.28
C ASP A 33 3.75 1.66 -21.49
N ILE A 34 3.86 2.98 -21.29
CA ILE A 34 3.80 3.97 -22.37
C ILE A 34 4.87 3.67 -23.44
N ARG A 35 6.09 3.36 -23.00
CA ARG A 35 7.20 2.99 -23.90
C ARG A 35 6.90 1.68 -24.64
N ARG A 36 6.53 0.62 -23.91
CA ARG A 36 6.24 -0.72 -24.46
C ARG A 36 5.09 -0.70 -25.46
N ALA A 37 4.01 0.02 -25.14
CA ALA A 37 2.87 0.19 -26.05
C ALA A 37 3.29 0.83 -27.37
N LYS A 38 4.15 1.85 -27.33
CA LYS A 38 4.68 2.50 -28.54
C LYS A 38 5.56 1.54 -29.36
N GLU A 39 6.44 0.78 -28.70
CA GLU A 39 7.33 -0.19 -29.36
C GLU A 39 6.55 -1.34 -30.02
N LEU A 40 5.50 -1.84 -29.39
CA LEU A 40 4.65 -2.93 -29.89
C LEU A 40 3.70 -2.47 -30.98
N SER A 41 3.14 -1.27 -30.85
CA SER A 41 2.27 -0.67 -31.87
C SER A 41 2.98 -0.53 -33.22
N ALA A 42 4.28 -0.21 -33.22
CA ALA A 42 5.10 -0.17 -34.44
C ALA A 42 5.21 -1.54 -35.16
N LYS A 43 4.91 -2.64 -34.46
CA LYS A 43 4.88 -4.01 -34.99
C LYS A 43 3.45 -4.51 -35.26
N GLY A 44 2.44 -3.67 -35.04
CA GLY A 44 1.03 -4.04 -35.15
C GLY A 44 0.52 -4.94 -34.03
N ILE A 45 1.20 -4.95 -32.88
CA ILE A 45 0.82 -5.70 -31.67
C ILE A 45 0.24 -4.70 -30.67
N HIS A 46 -0.86 -5.08 -30.02
CA HIS A 46 -1.51 -4.25 -29.00
C HIS A 46 -0.92 -4.53 -27.62
N TYR A 47 -0.91 -3.51 -26.77
CA TYR A 47 -0.43 -3.60 -25.39
C TYR A 47 -1.50 -3.09 -24.43
N CYS A 48 -1.67 -3.82 -23.33
CA CYS A 48 -2.59 -3.47 -22.26
C CYS A 48 -1.90 -3.63 -20.91
N ASP A 49 -1.88 -2.57 -20.11
CA ASP A 49 -1.42 -2.60 -18.72
C ASP A 49 -2.60 -2.82 -17.78
N VAL A 50 -2.48 -3.78 -16.85
CA VAL A 50 -3.56 -4.15 -15.95
C VAL A 50 -3.06 -4.23 -14.52
N GLY A 51 -3.26 -3.12 -13.81
CA GLY A 51 -3.04 -3.08 -12.37
C GLY A 51 -4.05 -3.97 -11.64
N THR A 52 -3.56 -5.03 -11.00
CA THR A 52 -4.42 -6.03 -10.34
C THR A 52 -4.31 -5.94 -8.80
N SER A 53 -5.44 -5.87 -8.10
CA SER A 53 -5.53 -5.84 -6.62
C SER A 53 -6.45 -6.95 -6.09
N GLY A 54 -6.17 -7.43 -4.87
CA GLY A 54 -6.89 -8.54 -4.20
C GLY A 54 -5.97 -9.62 -3.62
N GLY A 55 -4.75 -9.75 -4.15
CA GLY A 55 -3.76 -10.71 -3.66
C GLY A 55 -4.24 -12.17 -3.73
N VAL A 56 -3.87 -12.97 -2.73
CA VAL A 56 -4.22 -14.40 -2.68
C VAL A 56 -5.73 -14.67 -2.61
N TRP A 57 -6.51 -13.69 -2.17
CA TRP A 57 -7.97 -13.83 -2.03
C TRP A 57 -8.73 -13.67 -3.35
N GLY A 58 -8.08 -13.16 -4.40
CA GLY A 58 -8.77 -12.89 -5.66
C GLY A 58 -9.21 -14.14 -6.42
N LEU A 59 -8.65 -15.33 -6.13
CA LEU A 59 -9.13 -16.58 -6.71
C LEU A 59 -10.58 -16.88 -6.30
N GLU A 60 -10.91 -16.61 -5.04
CA GLU A 60 -12.25 -16.87 -4.48
C GLU A 60 -13.18 -15.67 -4.62
N ARG A 61 -12.63 -14.46 -4.55
CA ARG A 61 -13.40 -13.21 -4.45
C ARG A 61 -13.37 -12.36 -5.72
N GLY A 62 -12.58 -12.73 -6.72
CA GLY A 62 -12.27 -11.90 -7.88
C GLY A 62 -11.22 -10.82 -7.59
N TYR A 63 -10.65 -10.29 -8.66
CA TYR A 63 -9.60 -9.29 -8.64
C TYR A 63 -10.12 -7.92 -9.07
N CYS A 64 -9.78 -6.88 -8.32
CA CYS A 64 -9.97 -5.50 -8.78
C CYS A 64 -8.96 -5.21 -9.90
N GLN A 65 -9.42 -4.82 -11.08
CA GLN A 65 -8.59 -4.62 -12.28
C GLN A 65 -8.67 -3.19 -12.81
N MET A 66 -7.53 -2.51 -12.86
CA MET A 66 -7.36 -1.15 -13.38
C MET A 66 -6.62 -1.23 -14.71
N ILE A 67 -7.30 -0.89 -15.81
CA ILE A 67 -6.89 -1.28 -17.17
C ILE A 67 -6.50 -0.04 -17.98
N GLY A 68 -5.29 -0.02 -18.54
CA GLY A 68 -4.82 0.96 -19.51
C GLY A 68 -4.61 0.34 -20.88
N GLY A 69 -4.97 1.06 -21.94
CA GLY A 69 -4.80 0.58 -23.32
C GLY A 69 -5.80 1.18 -24.31
N GLU A 70 -5.74 0.72 -25.56
CA GLU A 70 -6.65 1.14 -26.63
C GLU A 70 -8.09 0.69 -26.34
N THR A 71 -9.06 1.61 -26.47
CA THR A 71 -10.47 1.33 -26.14
C THR A 71 -11.04 0.12 -26.89
N ALA A 72 -10.73 -0.04 -28.18
CA ALA A 72 -11.22 -1.16 -28.97
C ALA A 72 -10.65 -2.51 -28.49
N VAL A 73 -9.37 -2.53 -28.11
CA VAL A 73 -8.69 -3.72 -27.59
C VAL A 73 -9.24 -4.07 -26.20
N VAL A 74 -9.36 -3.09 -25.31
CA VAL A 74 -9.92 -3.31 -23.97
C VAL A 74 -11.36 -3.84 -24.05
N LYS A 75 -12.17 -3.32 -24.97
CA LYS A 75 -13.52 -3.82 -25.23
C LYS A 75 -13.52 -5.26 -25.79
N ARG A 76 -12.56 -5.61 -26.65
CA ARG A 76 -12.38 -6.99 -27.15
C ARG A 76 -12.05 -7.96 -26.00
N LEU A 77 -11.30 -7.50 -25.01
CA LEU A 77 -10.89 -8.29 -23.84
C LEU A 77 -11.89 -8.31 -22.68
N ASP A 78 -13.04 -7.62 -22.81
CA ASP A 78 -14.09 -7.54 -21.78
C ASP A 78 -14.47 -8.88 -21.13
N PRO A 79 -14.65 -10.01 -21.87
CA PRO A 79 -14.98 -11.30 -21.26
C PRO A 79 -13.90 -11.81 -20.28
N ILE A 80 -12.62 -11.50 -20.53
CA ILE A 80 -11.52 -11.90 -19.65
C ILE A 80 -11.58 -11.09 -18.36
N PHE A 81 -11.67 -9.77 -18.47
CA PHE A 81 -11.73 -8.89 -17.30
C PHE A 81 -12.95 -9.19 -16.44
N LYS A 82 -14.12 -9.36 -17.07
CA LYS A 82 -15.36 -9.71 -16.39
C LYS A 82 -15.26 -11.05 -15.63
N THR A 83 -14.57 -12.04 -16.19
CA THR A 83 -14.39 -13.35 -15.55
C THR A 83 -13.46 -13.27 -14.33
N LEU A 84 -12.41 -12.44 -14.41
CA LEU A 84 -11.45 -12.28 -13.33
C LEU A 84 -11.93 -11.34 -12.22
N ALA A 85 -12.88 -10.46 -12.51
CA ALA A 85 -13.37 -9.45 -11.58
C ALA A 85 -14.36 -10.03 -10.55
N PRO A 86 -14.55 -9.38 -9.38
CA PRO A 86 -15.50 -9.83 -8.36
C PRO A 86 -16.97 -9.86 -8.82
N GLY A 87 -17.30 -9.09 -9.87
CA GLY A 87 -18.68 -8.73 -10.15
C GLY A 87 -19.24 -7.78 -9.09
N ARG A 88 -20.56 -7.55 -9.11
CA ARG A 88 -21.23 -6.65 -8.15
C ARG A 88 -21.13 -7.09 -6.69
N GLY A 89 -20.98 -8.39 -6.45
CA GLY A 89 -20.95 -8.98 -5.12
C GLY A 89 -22.14 -8.54 -4.25
N ASP A 90 -21.91 -8.52 -2.93
CA ASP A 90 -22.90 -8.12 -1.92
C ASP A 90 -22.72 -6.67 -1.43
N VAL A 91 -21.81 -5.91 -2.07
CA VAL A 91 -21.59 -4.51 -1.71
C VAL A 91 -22.80 -3.70 -2.16
N ALA A 92 -23.40 -2.97 -1.22
CA ALA A 92 -24.55 -2.12 -1.52
C ALA A 92 -24.19 -1.14 -2.64
N ARG A 93 -25.06 -1.07 -3.65
CA ARG A 93 -24.88 -0.15 -4.76
C ARG A 93 -24.75 1.28 -4.26
N THR A 94 -23.74 2.01 -4.74
CA THR A 94 -23.58 3.43 -4.42
C THR A 94 -24.82 4.21 -4.90
N PRO A 95 -25.50 4.99 -4.03
CA PRO A 95 -26.66 5.78 -4.43
C PRO A 95 -26.35 6.69 -5.64
N GLY A 96 -27.20 6.66 -6.67
CA GLY A 96 -27.02 7.42 -7.91
C GLY A 96 -26.23 6.69 -8.99
N ARG A 97 -25.62 5.55 -8.69
CA ARG A 97 -24.83 4.79 -9.66
C ARG A 97 -25.69 4.14 -10.74
N GLU A 98 -26.98 3.95 -10.51
CA GLU A 98 -27.97 3.54 -11.51
C GLU A 98 -28.07 4.45 -12.72
N LYS A 99 -27.62 5.70 -12.58
CA LYS A 99 -27.65 6.71 -13.65
C LYS A 99 -26.41 6.69 -14.55
N VAL A 100 -25.39 5.91 -14.20
CA VAL A 100 -24.10 5.89 -14.91
C VAL A 100 -23.76 4.46 -15.31
N GLY A 101 -23.41 4.25 -16.58
CA GLY A 101 -22.99 2.95 -17.09
C GLY A 101 -21.53 2.59 -16.80
N GLY A 102 -21.03 1.61 -17.53
CA GLY A 102 -19.65 1.13 -17.44
C GLY A 102 -19.47 -0.04 -16.47
N THR A 103 -18.22 -0.44 -16.30
CA THR A 103 -17.84 -1.71 -15.67
C THR A 103 -17.38 -1.56 -14.21
N ALA A 104 -17.29 -0.32 -13.70
CA ALA A 104 -16.73 -0.05 -12.38
C ALA A 104 -17.43 -0.83 -11.24
N GLU A 105 -18.75 -1.04 -11.34
CA GLU A 105 -19.52 -1.81 -10.35
C GLU A 105 -19.25 -3.32 -10.41
N GLU A 106 -18.62 -3.80 -11.48
CA GLU A 106 -18.21 -5.20 -11.62
C GLU A 106 -16.79 -5.44 -11.09
N GLY A 107 -16.08 -4.39 -10.64
CA GLY A 107 -14.73 -4.48 -10.09
C GLY A 107 -13.59 -4.40 -11.11
N TYR A 108 -13.87 -3.97 -12.34
CA TYR A 108 -12.81 -3.64 -13.31
C TYR A 108 -13.13 -2.35 -14.07
N LEU A 109 -12.09 -1.60 -14.46
CA LEU A 109 -12.25 -0.29 -15.06
C LEU A 109 -11.21 -0.03 -16.15
N HIS A 110 -11.67 0.37 -17.33
CA HIS A 110 -10.81 1.03 -18.32
C HIS A 110 -10.49 2.44 -17.84
N CYS A 111 -9.29 2.64 -17.31
CA CYS A 111 -8.84 3.88 -16.68
C CYS A 111 -8.37 4.92 -17.71
N GLY A 112 -8.01 4.50 -18.92
CA GLY A 112 -7.54 5.39 -19.97
C GLY A 112 -6.59 4.72 -20.97
N PRO A 113 -5.76 5.50 -21.69
CA PRO A 113 -4.76 4.97 -22.61
C PRO A 113 -3.65 4.21 -21.85
N SER A 114 -2.66 3.70 -22.58
CA SER A 114 -1.58 2.92 -21.96
C SER A 114 -0.86 3.68 -20.84
N GLY A 115 -0.56 2.96 -19.76
CA GLY A 115 -0.03 3.43 -18.50
C GLY A 115 -1.11 3.80 -17.49
N ALA A 116 -2.35 4.09 -17.91
CA ALA A 116 -3.39 4.54 -16.99
C ALA A 116 -3.79 3.47 -15.96
N GLY A 117 -3.77 2.19 -16.32
CA GLY A 117 -4.12 1.10 -15.42
C GLY A 117 -3.10 0.95 -14.30
N HIS A 118 -1.82 0.83 -14.67
CA HIS A 118 -0.73 0.77 -13.70
C HIS A 118 -0.57 2.07 -12.89
N PHE A 119 -0.87 3.24 -13.46
CA PHE A 119 -0.87 4.50 -12.71
C PHE A 119 -1.91 4.50 -11.59
N VAL A 120 -3.16 4.09 -11.89
CA VAL A 120 -4.21 4.03 -10.86
C VAL A 120 -3.87 2.99 -9.80
N LYS A 121 -3.34 1.83 -10.19
CA LYS A 121 -2.88 0.80 -9.25
C LYS A 121 -1.71 1.26 -8.38
N MET A 122 -0.78 2.02 -8.94
CA MET A 122 0.32 2.63 -8.19
C MET A 122 -0.22 3.50 -7.07
N VAL A 123 -1.15 4.42 -7.38
CA VAL A 123 -1.78 5.30 -6.38
C VAL A 123 -2.61 4.51 -5.38
N HIS A 124 -3.33 3.46 -5.81
CA HIS A 124 -4.02 2.52 -4.90
C HIS A 124 -3.06 1.97 -3.83
N ASN A 125 -1.86 1.50 -4.22
CA ASN A 125 -0.87 1.00 -3.26
C ASN A 125 -0.32 2.12 -2.35
N GLY A 126 -0.15 3.34 -2.87
CA GLY A 126 0.19 4.49 -2.05
C GLY A 126 -0.86 4.75 -0.95
N ILE A 127 -2.14 4.73 -1.30
CA ILE A 127 -3.26 4.86 -0.35
C ILE A 127 -3.25 3.71 0.66
N GLU A 128 -3.06 2.47 0.22
CA GLU A 128 -2.94 1.29 1.08
C GLU A 128 -1.87 1.49 2.17
N TYR A 129 -0.71 2.04 1.82
CA TYR A 129 0.36 2.31 2.78
C TYR A 129 -0.08 3.31 3.85
N GLY A 130 -0.77 4.38 3.45
CA GLY A 130 -1.32 5.38 4.38
C GLY A 130 -2.34 4.79 5.35
N LEU A 131 -3.27 3.96 4.84
CA LEU A 131 -4.29 3.31 5.66
C LEU A 131 -3.67 2.34 6.69
N MET A 132 -2.71 1.52 6.26
CA MET A 132 -1.99 0.60 7.16
C MET A 132 -1.24 1.37 8.25
N ALA A 133 -0.55 2.45 7.90
CA ALA A 133 0.18 3.28 8.86
C ALA A 133 -0.75 3.90 9.90
N ALA A 134 -1.92 4.41 9.48
CA ALA A 134 -2.91 4.98 10.41
C ALA A 134 -3.39 3.96 11.45
N TYR A 135 -3.70 2.72 11.06
CA TYR A 135 -4.04 1.66 12.01
C TYR A 135 -2.86 1.29 12.90
N ALA A 136 -1.66 1.14 12.33
CA ALA A 136 -0.46 0.75 13.07
C ALA A 136 -0.11 1.77 14.16
N GLU A 137 -0.12 3.07 13.84
CA GLU A 137 0.14 4.14 14.80
C GLU A 137 -0.93 4.20 15.90
N GLY A 138 -2.22 4.11 15.52
CA GLY A 138 -3.33 4.12 16.48
C GLY A 138 -3.28 2.94 17.46
N LEU A 139 -3.04 1.73 16.96
CA LEU A 139 -2.90 0.53 17.80
C LEU A 139 -1.64 0.59 18.66
N ASN A 140 -0.55 1.18 18.15
CA ASN A 140 0.67 1.36 18.93
C ASN A 140 0.45 2.32 20.12
N ILE A 141 -0.35 3.38 19.93
CA ILE A 141 -0.76 4.28 21.03
C ILE A 141 -1.55 3.49 22.08
N LEU A 142 -2.53 2.68 21.66
CA LEU A 142 -3.30 1.84 22.58
C LEU A 142 -2.43 0.81 23.30
N LYS A 143 -1.45 0.21 22.61
CA LYS A 143 -0.48 -0.71 23.21
C LYS A 143 0.31 -0.06 24.35
N HIS A 144 0.66 1.22 24.20
CA HIS A 144 1.42 2.00 25.18
C HIS A 144 0.53 2.73 26.20
N ALA A 145 -0.78 2.48 26.23
CA ALA A 145 -1.70 3.10 27.18
C ALA A 145 -1.52 2.63 28.64
N ASN A 146 -0.61 1.68 28.88
CA ASN A 146 -0.15 1.23 30.20
C ASN A 146 1.19 1.85 30.63
N ALA A 147 1.67 2.88 29.93
CA ALA A 147 2.97 3.52 30.18
C ALA A 147 3.23 3.94 31.63
N GLY A 148 2.18 4.21 32.42
CA GLY A 148 2.27 4.59 33.82
C GLY A 148 2.45 3.41 34.80
N LYS A 149 2.35 2.15 34.33
CA LYS A 149 2.62 0.96 35.15
C LYS A 149 4.10 0.64 35.29
N SER A 150 4.92 1.16 34.39
CA SER A 150 6.37 0.94 34.38
C SER A 150 7.09 2.07 35.12
N HIS A 151 8.03 1.71 35.99
CA HIS A 151 8.93 2.70 36.59
C HIS A 151 9.88 3.22 35.50
N ARG A 152 9.84 4.53 35.22
CA ARG A 152 10.78 5.19 34.32
C ARG A 152 11.84 5.88 35.17
N GLU A 153 13.12 5.63 34.89
CA GLU A 153 14.19 6.43 35.49
C GLU A 153 14.03 7.90 35.05
N THR A 154 14.02 8.80 36.03
CA THR A 154 13.98 10.24 35.77
C THR A 154 15.41 10.71 35.53
N ASP A 155 15.73 11.03 34.28
CA ASP A 155 17.03 11.59 33.91
C ASP A 155 16.88 12.72 32.88
N ALA A 156 18.00 13.41 32.60
CA ALA A 156 18.05 14.53 31.67
C ALA A 156 17.76 14.13 30.21
N GLU A 157 17.73 12.83 29.91
CA GLU A 157 17.54 12.27 28.57
C GLU A 157 16.11 11.77 28.32
N THR A 158 15.29 11.65 29.37
CA THR A 158 13.98 11.01 29.32
C THR A 158 12.91 11.90 29.93
N THR A 159 11.98 12.39 29.12
CA THR A 159 10.84 13.17 29.62
C THR A 159 9.96 12.30 30.53
N PRO A 160 9.74 12.69 31.80
CA PRO A 160 8.89 11.94 32.71
C PRO A 160 7.42 12.04 32.30
N LEU A 161 6.65 11.00 32.59
CA LEU A 161 5.20 11.01 32.39
C LEU A 161 4.57 11.86 33.51
N ARG A 162 3.96 12.99 33.16
CA ARG A 162 3.46 13.97 34.13
C ARG A 162 2.42 13.40 35.09
N ASN A 163 1.49 12.58 34.58
CA ASN A 163 0.39 11.97 35.33
C ASN A 163 0.31 10.45 34.98
N PRO A 164 1.16 9.61 35.57
CA PRO A 164 1.20 8.17 35.27
C PRO A 164 -0.12 7.44 35.52
N GLU A 165 -0.90 7.89 36.49
CA GLU A 165 -2.22 7.36 36.84
C GLU A 165 -3.23 7.42 35.69
N HIS A 166 -3.02 8.28 34.68
CA HIS A 166 -3.86 8.34 33.48
C HIS A 166 -3.52 7.26 32.43
N TYR A 167 -2.42 6.52 32.62
CA TYR A 167 -1.91 5.55 31.65
C TYR A 167 -1.74 4.17 32.30
N GLN A 168 -2.86 3.63 32.78
CA GLN A 168 -2.93 2.36 33.52
C GLN A 168 -3.71 1.27 32.73
N TYR A 169 -3.88 1.44 31.43
CA TYR A 169 -4.77 0.61 30.62
C TYR A 169 -4.01 -0.50 29.88
N ASP A 170 -4.31 -1.75 30.20
CA ASP A 170 -3.90 -2.91 29.40
C ASP A 170 -5.05 -3.31 28.47
N PHE A 171 -5.11 -2.68 27.29
CA PHE A 171 -6.16 -3.00 26.32
C PHE A 171 -5.94 -4.35 25.66
N ASN A 172 -7.01 -5.15 25.54
CA ASN A 172 -7.02 -6.29 24.63
C ASN A 172 -7.20 -5.80 23.19
N LEU A 173 -6.10 -5.65 22.46
CA LEU A 173 -6.13 -5.10 21.09
C LEU A 173 -6.89 -6.00 20.10
N ALA A 174 -6.93 -7.32 20.32
CA ALA A 174 -7.73 -8.21 19.50
C ALA A 174 -9.22 -7.84 19.61
N ASP A 175 -9.75 -7.72 20.82
CA ASP A 175 -11.14 -7.33 21.07
C ASP A 175 -11.44 -5.91 20.58
N VAL A 176 -10.50 -4.97 20.77
CA VAL A 176 -10.65 -3.59 20.28
C VAL A 176 -10.78 -3.54 18.76
N THR A 177 -9.93 -4.28 18.04
CA THR A 177 -10.05 -4.34 16.58
C THR A 177 -11.32 -5.07 16.14
N GLU A 178 -11.75 -6.11 16.85
CA GLU A 178 -12.97 -6.85 16.55
C GLU A 178 -14.24 -6.01 16.75
N VAL A 179 -14.31 -5.20 17.82
CA VAL A 179 -15.47 -4.33 18.06
C VAL A 179 -15.57 -3.22 17.00
N TRP A 180 -14.44 -2.70 16.52
CA TRP A 180 -14.44 -1.67 15.48
C TRP A 180 -14.95 -2.15 14.12
N ARG A 181 -15.03 -3.46 13.88
CA ARG A 181 -15.53 -4.00 12.61
C ARG A 181 -17.03 -3.80 12.41
N ARG A 182 -17.78 -3.46 13.48
CA ARG A 182 -19.24 -3.37 13.43
C ARG A 182 -19.72 -1.99 13.87
N GLY A 183 -20.25 -1.23 12.92
CA GLY A 183 -20.87 0.08 13.17
C GLY A 183 -19.90 1.24 13.40
N SER A 184 -18.59 1.00 13.39
CA SER A 184 -17.59 2.07 13.47
C SER A 184 -17.32 2.69 12.10
N VAL A 185 -16.81 3.93 12.10
CA VAL A 185 -16.41 4.66 10.89
C VAL A 185 -15.17 4.05 10.23
N VAL A 186 -14.34 3.33 10.99
CA VAL A 186 -13.06 2.79 10.54
C VAL A 186 -13.15 1.32 10.14
N ALA A 187 -14.35 0.77 9.96
CA ALA A 187 -14.53 -0.59 9.44
C ALA A 187 -13.95 -0.69 8.02
N SER A 188 -13.03 -1.62 7.79
CA SER A 188 -12.39 -1.83 6.49
C SER A 188 -11.79 -3.23 6.39
N TRP A 189 -11.43 -3.65 5.17
CA TRP A 189 -10.75 -4.92 4.95
C TRP A 189 -9.40 -5.01 5.66
N LEU A 190 -8.63 -3.92 5.73
CA LEU A 190 -7.36 -3.92 6.47
C LEU A 190 -7.58 -4.09 7.98
N LEU A 191 -8.68 -3.56 8.52
CA LEU A 191 -9.06 -3.81 9.91
C LEU A 191 -9.45 -5.28 10.13
N ASP A 192 -10.19 -5.90 9.20
CA ASP A 192 -10.52 -7.33 9.27
C ASP A 192 -9.25 -8.19 9.35
N LEU A 193 -8.26 -7.92 8.48
CA LEU A 193 -6.96 -8.62 8.49
C LEU A 193 -6.16 -8.39 9.78
N THR A 194 -6.25 -7.18 10.33
CA THR A 194 -5.59 -6.83 11.60
C THR A 194 -6.22 -7.57 12.77
N ALA A 195 -7.55 -7.65 12.83
CA ALA A 195 -8.28 -8.40 13.85
C ALA A 195 -7.96 -9.90 13.79
N ILE A 196 -7.92 -10.49 12.60
CA ILE A 196 -7.48 -11.89 12.40
C ILE A 196 -6.08 -12.10 12.98
N SER A 197 -5.14 -11.22 12.62
CA SER A 197 -3.73 -11.36 13.04
C SER A 197 -3.55 -11.21 14.55
N LEU A 198 -4.27 -10.28 15.19
CA LEU A 198 -4.20 -10.05 16.64
C LEU A 198 -4.94 -11.13 17.44
N LEU A 199 -6.00 -11.73 16.88
CA LEU A 199 -6.66 -12.87 17.49
C LEU A 199 -5.74 -14.10 17.49
N GLU A 200 -5.02 -14.34 16.39
CA GLU A 200 -4.04 -15.42 16.30
C GLU A 200 -2.83 -15.20 17.22
N GLN A 201 -2.27 -13.98 17.24
CA GLN A 201 -1.05 -13.63 17.99
C GLN A 201 -1.16 -12.22 18.57
N PRO A 202 -1.66 -12.07 19.81
CA PRO A 202 -1.89 -10.75 20.44
C PRO A 202 -0.65 -9.87 20.57
N THR A 203 0.55 -10.47 20.58
CA THR A 203 1.84 -9.77 20.70
C THR A 203 2.59 -9.66 19.37
N LEU A 204 2.12 -10.31 18.30
CA LEU A 204 2.73 -10.30 16.96
C LEU A 204 4.21 -10.76 16.93
N GLU A 205 4.64 -11.58 17.88
CA GLU A 205 6.05 -11.99 18.07
C GLU A 205 6.70 -12.69 16.87
N ARG A 206 5.92 -13.30 15.96
CA ARG A 206 6.46 -13.88 14.71
C ARG A 206 7.02 -12.83 13.73
N PHE A 207 6.67 -11.56 13.91
CA PHE A 207 7.05 -10.48 13.01
C PHE A 207 8.18 -9.64 13.61
N SER A 208 9.26 -9.42 12.85
CA SER A 208 10.44 -8.68 13.33
C SER A 208 10.25 -7.16 13.39
N GLY A 209 9.15 -6.64 12.84
CA GLY A 209 8.92 -5.20 12.68
C GLY A 209 9.67 -4.55 11.51
N ARG A 210 10.49 -5.30 10.75
CA ARG A 210 11.13 -4.80 9.51
C ARG A 210 10.15 -4.88 8.35
N VAL A 211 9.75 -3.73 7.79
CA VAL A 211 8.71 -3.66 6.75
C VAL A 211 9.32 -3.29 5.40
N SER A 212 9.11 -4.15 4.40
CA SER A 212 9.54 -3.91 3.02
C SER A 212 8.56 -3.02 2.23
N ASP A 213 9.03 -2.51 1.10
CA ASP A 213 8.25 -1.77 0.10
C ASP A 213 8.60 -2.29 -1.30
N SER A 214 7.61 -2.32 -2.22
CA SER A 214 7.72 -3.00 -3.53
C SER A 214 7.89 -2.05 -4.74
N GLY A 215 7.94 -0.74 -4.50
CA GLY A 215 8.12 0.28 -5.54
C GLY A 215 6.94 1.23 -5.70
N GLU A 216 5.70 0.75 -5.70
CA GLU A 216 4.53 1.57 -6.03
C GLU A 216 4.30 2.75 -5.08
N GLY A 217 4.58 2.55 -3.78
CA GLY A 217 4.57 3.63 -2.79
C GLY A 217 5.61 4.71 -3.08
N ARG A 218 6.80 4.33 -3.59
CA ARG A 218 7.82 5.29 -4.02
C ARG A 218 7.35 6.06 -5.25
N TRP A 219 6.84 5.35 -6.25
CA TRP A 219 6.38 5.96 -7.50
C TRP A 219 5.17 6.88 -7.29
N THR A 220 4.31 6.59 -6.32
CA THR A 220 3.22 7.51 -5.92
C THR A 220 3.79 8.84 -5.42
N LEU A 221 4.83 8.83 -4.61
CA LEU A 221 5.45 10.08 -4.14
C LEU A 221 6.18 10.83 -5.25
N LEU A 222 6.85 10.12 -6.16
CA LEU A 222 7.42 10.75 -7.36
C LEU A 222 6.33 11.46 -8.16
N ALA A 223 5.21 10.78 -8.44
CA ALA A 223 4.08 11.38 -9.14
C ALA A 223 3.48 12.58 -8.37
N ALA A 224 3.38 12.50 -7.05
CA ALA A 224 2.90 13.59 -6.21
C ALA A 224 3.82 14.82 -6.29
N ILE A 225 5.15 14.61 -6.28
CA ILE A 225 6.15 15.68 -6.42
C ILE A 225 6.04 16.32 -7.80
N GLU A 226 6.07 15.52 -8.87
CA GLU A 226 6.00 16.01 -10.26
C GLU A 226 4.71 16.76 -10.55
N SER A 227 3.59 16.37 -9.92
CA SER A 227 2.29 17.03 -10.07
C SER A 227 2.04 18.16 -9.06
N ALA A 228 2.98 18.43 -8.15
CA ALA A 228 2.82 19.36 -7.03
C ALA A 228 1.58 19.06 -6.14
N ALA A 229 1.21 17.79 -6.00
CA ALA A 229 0.13 17.35 -5.13
C ALA A 229 0.66 17.06 -3.70
N PRO A 230 0.21 17.77 -2.66
CA PRO A 230 0.69 17.52 -1.30
C PRO A 230 0.30 16.12 -0.80
N ALA A 231 1.30 15.32 -0.39
CA ALA A 231 1.10 13.95 0.06
C ALA A 231 1.78 13.63 1.41
N PRO A 232 1.56 14.40 2.50
CA PRO A 232 2.29 14.24 3.75
C PRO A 232 2.05 12.86 4.41
N VAL A 233 0.80 12.38 4.43
CA VAL A 233 0.44 11.09 5.03
C VAL A 233 1.09 9.93 4.27
N LEU A 234 1.02 9.95 2.93
CA LEU A 234 1.59 8.89 2.11
C LEU A 234 3.14 8.91 2.16
N SER A 235 3.72 10.11 2.33
CA SER A 235 5.17 10.25 2.50
C SER A 235 5.63 9.68 3.83
N ALA A 236 4.94 10.03 4.92
CA ALA A 236 5.24 9.54 6.26
C ALA A 236 5.10 8.01 6.34
N SER A 237 4.04 7.44 5.75
CA SER A 237 3.83 5.98 5.77
C SER A 237 4.93 5.21 5.02
N LEU A 238 5.47 5.78 3.93
CA LEU A 238 6.61 5.20 3.24
C LEU A 238 7.90 5.34 4.08
N TYR A 239 8.16 6.51 4.66
CA TYR A 239 9.34 6.74 5.50
C TYR A 239 9.34 5.89 6.77
N GLN A 240 8.17 5.60 7.35
CA GLN A 240 8.06 4.67 8.47
C GLN A 240 8.62 3.28 8.10
N ARG A 241 8.38 2.80 6.87
CA ARG A 241 8.96 1.54 6.37
C ARG A 241 10.47 1.66 6.23
N PHE A 242 11.00 2.79 5.75
CA PHE A 242 12.44 3.00 5.62
C PHE A 242 13.12 2.98 7.01
N THR A 243 12.58 3.75 7.96
CA THR A 243 13.02 3.77 9.36
C THR A 243 12.97 2.38 9.99
N SER A 244 11.93 1.57 9.72
CA SER A 244 11.82 0.21 10.24
C SER A 244 12.98 -0.73 9.82
N ARG A 245 13.73 -0.35 8.77
CA ARG A 245 14.88 -1.10 8.26
C ARG A 245 16.23 -0.59 8.78
N GLY A 246 16.24 0.52 9.53
CA GLY A 246 17.45 1.19 10.02
C GLY A 246 17.98 2.30 9.10
N GLU A 247 17.22 2.70 8.07
CA GLU A 247 17.69 3.70 7.10
C GLU A 247 17.84 5.11 7.71
N ASN A 248 17.30 5.34 8.91
CA ASN A 248 17.46 6.59 9.67
C ASN A 248 18.67 6.58 10.63
N ASP A 249 19.45 5.50 10.71
CA ASP A 249 20.55 5.33 11.68
C ASP A 249 21.59 6.45 11.59
N PHE A 250 21.97 6.86 10.38
CA PHE A 250 22.94 7.93 10.20
C PHE A 250 22.40 9.28 10.69
N ALA A 251 21.14 9.59 10.35
CA ALA A 251 20.48 10.81 10.81
C ALA A 251 20.35 10.82 12.35
N ALA A 252 20.01 9.69 12.97
CA ALA A 252 19.96 9.55 14.42
C ALA A 252 21.35 9.78 15.08
N LYS A 253 22.41 9.19 14.52
CA LYS A 253 23.80 9.43 14.99
C LYS A 253 24.20 10.89 14.89
N VAL A 254 23.82 11.60 13.82
CA VAL A 254 24.08 13.04 13.66
C VAL A 254 23.33 13.85 14.73
N LEU A 255 22.08 13.49 15.06
CA LEU A 255 21.32 14.12 16.15
C LEU A 255 22.02 13.92 17.50
N SER A 256 22.43 12.69 17.82
CA SER A 256 23.16 12.38 19.07
C SER A 256 24.49 13.14 19.14
N ALA A 257 25.25 13.19 18.03
CA ALA A 257 26.49 13.96 17.96
C ALA A 257 26.27 15.46 18.19
N MET A 258 25.23 16.05 17.60
CA MET A 258 24.90 17.47 17.85
C MET A 258 24.56 17.71 19.32
N ARG A 259 23.68 16.88 19.91
CA ARG A 259 23.31 16.98 21.34
C ARG A 259 24.51 16.86 22.28
N PHE A 260 25.44 15.97 21.95
CA PHE A 260 26.70 15.87 22.66
C PHE A 260 27.53 17.15 22.54
N GLN A 261 27.72 17.68 21.33
CA GLN A 261 28.58 18.84 21.08
C GLN A 261 28.04 20.13 21.71
N PHE A 262 26.74 20.42 21.61
CA PHE A 262 26.20 21.67 22.17
C PHE A 262 25.84 21.59 23.65
N GLY A 263 25.42 20.42 24.14
CA GLY A 263 24.81 20.27 25.47
C GLY A 263 25.50 19.27 26.39
N GLY A 264 26.54 18.57 25.92
CA GLY A 264 27.21 17.51 26.68
C GLY A 264 26.34 16.29 26.94
N HIS A 265 25.23 16.14 26.23
CA HIS A 265 24.30 15.01 26.38
C HIS A 265 24.98 13.70 25.99
N ILE A 266 25.11 12.77 26.95
CA ILE A 266 25.65 11.44 26.70
C ILE A 266 24.49 10.54 26.31
N GLU A 267 24.48 10.10 25.04
CA GLU A 267 23.50 9.15 24.53
C GLU A 267 23.49 7.87 25.39
N LYS A 268 22.29 7.43 25.79
CA LYS A 268 22.12 6.14 26.48
C LYS A 268 22.59 5.02 25.56
N LYS A 269 23.41 4.11 26.08
CA LYS A 269 23.77 2.89 25.35
C LYS A 269 22.49 2.12 24.99
N ALA A 270 22.39 1.64 23.76
CA ALA A 270 21.34 0.71 23.38
C ALA A 270 21.39 -0.49 24.35
N GLY A 271 20.34 -0.68 25.13
CA GLY A 271 20.22 -1.79 26.08
C GLY A 271 20.04 -3.12 25.34
N HIS A 272 20.73 -4.14 25.83
CA HIS A 272 20.50 -5.57 25.53
C HIS A 272 19.12 -6.02 26.00
#